data_AF-A0A846Q7Z4-F1
#
_entry.id   AF-A0A846Q7Z4-F1
#
_cell.length_a   1.000
_cell.length_b   1.000
_cell.length_c   1.000
_cell.angle_alpha   90.00
_cell.angle_beta   90.00
_cell.angle_gamma   90.00
#
_symmetry.space_group_name_H-M   'P 1'
#
loop_
_entity.id
_entity.type
_entity.pdbx_description
1 polymer ?
#
loop_
_entity_poly.entity_id
_entity_poly.type
_entity_poly.pdbx_seq_one_letter_code
_entity_poly.pdbx_strand_id
1 'polypeptide(L)'
;MADKDNTGEMKVPRTELEARCQRLQHEMGLSELDAVLILQQADKFYFSGTVQDGVIFIPPQGKPVFMVRKSLDRALEESELEFIVPFR
;
A
#
# COMPACT_ATOMS: atom_id res chain seq x y z
N MET A 1 11.05 32.79 3.41
CA MET A 1 11.78 32.14 2.30
C MET A 1 10.93 30.97 1.86
N ALA A 2 10.63 30.94 0.57
CA ALA A 2 9.61 30.10 -0.03
C ALA A 2 10.06 28.64 -0.12
N ASP A 3 9.15 27.70 0.18
CA ASP A 3 9.06 26.48 -0.61
C ASP A 3 7.80 26.60 -1.48
N LYS A 4 8.06 26.97 -2.73
CA LYS A 4 7.15 26.83 -3.85
C LYS A 4 7.39 25.43 -4.38
N ASP A 5 6.50 24.49 -4.05
CA ASP A 5 6.28 23.25 -4.80
C ASP A 5 5.03 22.57 -4.23
N ASN A 6 3.84 22.93 -4.72
CA ASN A 6 2.71 22.00 -4.65
C ASN A 6 1.73 22.26 -5.79
N THR A 7 2.08 21.79 -6.98
CA THR A 7 1.11 21.55 -8.05
C THR A 7 1.37 20.14 -8.56
N GLY A 8 0.79 19.13 -7.91
CA GLY A 8 0.90 17.73 -8.32
C GLY A 8 0.26 16.78 -7.30
N GLU A 9 -0.85 16.15 -7.68
CA GLU A 9 -1.57 15.01 -7.07
C GLU A 9 -1.35 14.72 -5.56
N MET A 10 -2.40 14.90 -4.74
CA MET A 10 -2.40 14.46 -3.33
C MET A 10 -2.35 12.92 -3.25
N LYS A 11 -1.15 12.36 -3.07
CA LYS A 11 -0.98 10.95 -2.68
C LYS A 11 -1.38 10.74 -1.23
N VAL A 12 -1.78 9.52 -0.90
CA VAL A 12 -1.96 9.11 0.50
C VAL A 12 -0.59 9.09 1.17
N PRO A 13 -0.37 9.83 2.28
CA PRO A 13 0.93 9.86 2.96
C PRO A 13 1.40 8.49 3.42
N ARG A 14 2.70 8.23 3.35
CA ARG A 14 3.31 6.98 3.85
C ARG A 14 2.88 6.64 5.28
N THR A 15 2.93 7.63 6.17
CA THR A 15 2.57 7.47 7.59
C THR A 15 1.13 7.01 7.77
N GLU A 16 0.22 7.44 6.88
CA GLU A 16 -1.17 7.01 6.90
C GLU A 16 -1.32 5.57 6.38
N LEU A 17 -0.63 5.20 5.30
CA LEU A 17 -0.63 3.83 4.79
C LEU A 17 -0.06 2.84 5.82
N GLU A 18 1.02 3.21 6.51
CA GLU A 18 1.62 2.42 7.60
C GLU A 18 0.65 2.27 8.77
N ALA A 19 -0.02 3.34 9.20
CA ALA A 19 -1.01 3.28 10.27
C ALA A 19 -2.21 2.39 9.90
N ARG A 20 -2.66 2.40 8.64
CA ARG A 20 -3.71 1.50 8.15
C ARG A 20 -3.27 0.04 8.22
N CYS A 21 -2.05 -0.28 7.78
CA CYS A 21 -1.51 -1.64 7.84
C CYS A 21 -1.33 -2.12 9.28
N GLN A 22 -0.83 -1.27 10.18
CA GLN A 22 -0.66 -1.61 11.60
C GLN A 22 -1.99 -1.94 12.29
N ARG A 23 -3.07 -1.22 11.96
CA ARG A 23 -4.41 -1.56 12.47
C ARG A 23 -4.87 -2.93 11.98
N LEU A 24 -4.69 -3.23 10.69
CA LEU A 24 -5.02 -4.55 10.17
C LEU A 24 -4.19 -5.66 10.84
N GLN A 25 -2.88 -5.45 11.01
CA GLN A 25 -1.98 -6.38 11.70
C GLN A 25 -2.39 -6.64 13.15
N HIS A 26 -2.91 -5.63 13.85
CA HIS A 26 -3.48 -5.81 15.19
C HIS A 26 -4.67 -6.77 15.16
N GLU A 27 -5.63 -6.55 14.26
CA GLU A 27 -6.80 -7.42 14.10
C GLU A 27 -6.43 -8.84 13.63
N MET A 28 -5.41 -8.97 12.77
CA MET A 28 -4.85 -10.25 12.35
C MET A 28 -4.32 -11.05 13.55
N GLY A 29 -3.65 -10.38 14.50
CA GLY A 29 -3.15 -11.00 15.72
C GLY A 29 -4.26 -11.52 16.63
N LEU A 30 -5.40 -10.81 16.71
CA LEU A 30 -6.58 -11.25 17.45
C LEU A 30 -7.29 -12.44 16.78
N SER A 31 -7.14 -12.57 15.46
CA SER A 31 -7.82 -13.58 14.64
C SER A 31 -6.92 -14.75 14.23
N GLU A 32 -5.69 -14.82 14.77
CA GLU A 32 -4.67 -15.83 14.43
C GLU A 32 -4.43 -15.97 12.91
N LEU A 33 -4.40 -14.85 12.20
CA LEU A 33 -4.16 -14.81 10.75
C LEU A 33 -2.67 -14.64 10.42
N ASP A 34 -2.12 -15.62 9.71
CA ASP A 34 -0.71 -15.61 9.28
C ASP A 34 -0.42 -14.68 8.09
N ALA A 35 -1.45 -14.27 7.34
CA ALA A 35 -1.33 -13.35 6.22
C ALA A 35 -2.70 -12.82 5.75
N VAL A 36 -2.69 -11.64 5.15
CA VAL A 36 -3.80 -11.13 4.34
C VAL A 36 -3.31 -10.85 2.92
N LEU A 37 -4.09 -11.29 1.93
CA LEU A 37 -3.93 -10.92 0.53
C LEU A 37 -5.09 -10.01 0.14
N ILE A 38 -4.78 -8.82 -0.36
CA ILE A 38 -5.78 -7.84 -0.77
C ILE A 38 -5.88 -7.81 -2.29
N LEU A 39 -7.07 -8.18 -2.79
CA LEU A 39 -7.37 -8.26 -4.23
C LEU A 39 -8.36 -7.20 -4.69
N GLN A 40 -9.29 -6.77 -3.82
CA GLN A 40 -10.35 -5.83 -4.14
C GLN A 40 -9.81 -4.40 -4.32
N GLN A 41 -10.34 -3.65 -5.30
CA GLN A 41 -9.79 -2.33 -5.64
C GLN A 41 -9.93 -1.29 -4.52
N ALA A 42 -11.06 -1.29 -3.80
CA ALA A 42 -11.29 -0.35 -2.70
C ALA A 42 -10.26 -0.56 -1.58
N ASP A 43 -10.06 -1.82 -1.17
CA ASP A 43 -9.06 -2.16 -0.15
C ASP A 43 -7.64 -1.92 -0.65
N LYS A 44 -7.34 -2.22 -1.92
CA LYS A 44 -6.03 -1.89 -2.49
C LYS A 44 -5.74 -0.39 -2.42
N PHE A 45 -6.71 0.45 -2.79
CA PHE A 45 -6.56 1.90 -2.66
C PHE A 45 -6.40 2.30 -1.18
N TYR A 46 -7.16 1.69 -0.27
CA TYR A 46 -7.03 1.96 1.16
C TYR A 46 -5.63 1.62 1.68
N PHE A 47 -5.05 0.48 1.30
CA PHE A 47 -3.76 0.03 1.83
C PHE A 47 -2.54 0.48 1.01
N SER A 48 -2.70 0.97 -0.22
CA SER A 48 -1.58 1.42 -1.07
C SER A 48 -1.72 2.84 -1.62
N GLY A 49 -2.89 3.47 -1.57
CA GLY A 49 -3.13 4.76 -2.22
C GLY A 49 -3.32 4.70 -3.74
N THR A 50 -3.35 3.50 -4.33
CA THR A 50 -3.56 3.31 -5.77
C THR A 50 -4.45 2.08 -6.07
N VAL A 51 -5.04 2.06 -7.26
CA VAL A 51 -5.83 0.94 -7.81
C VAL A 51 -5.07 0.12 -8.85
N GLN A 52 -3.75 0.30 -8.98
CA GLN A 52 -2.96 -0.47 -9.95
C GLN A 52 -3.21 -1.99 -9.84
N ASP A 53 -3.06 -2.67 -10.98
CA ASP A 53 -3.31 -4.09 -11.08
C ASP A 53 -2.23 -4.90 -10.34
N GLY A 54 -2.66 -5.75 -9.40
CA GLY A 54 -1.78 -6.42 -8.46
C GLY A 54 -2.49 -6.92 -7.21
N VAL A 55 -1.70 -7.42 -6.26
CA VAL A 55 -2.11 -7.94 -4.95
C VAL A 55 -1.23 -7.32 -3.88
N ILE A 56 -1.82 -6.85 -2.78
CA ILE A 56 -1.04 -6.44 -1.61
C ILE A 56 -0.98 -7.61 -0.65
N PHE A 57 0.23 -7.99 -0.26
CA PHE A 57 0.50 -8.94 0.81
C PHE A 57 0.77 -8.16 2.10
N ILE A 58 0.05 -8.51 3.17
CA ILE A 58 0.27 -7.96 4.50
C ILE A 58 0.58 -9.11 5.46
N PRO A 59 1.82 -9.19 5.99
CA PRO A 59 2.18 -10.14 7.04
C PRO A 59 1.68 -9.64 8.41
N PRO A 60 1.56 -10.50 9.43
CA PRO A 60 1.09 -10.12 10.77
C PRO A 60 2.07 -9.17 11.48
N GLN A 61 3.35 -9.19 11.11
CA GLN A 61 4.35 -8.19 11.51
C GLN A 61 5.27 -7.85 10.33
N GLY A 62 5.77 -6.62 10.31
CA GLY A 62 6.66 -6.13 9.26
C GLY A 62 5.92 -5.30 8.21
N LYS A 63 6.52 -5.17 7.03
CA LYS A 63 6.11 -4.21 6.00
C LYS A 63 5.21 -4.88 4.96
N PRO A 64 4.13 -4.21 4.50
CA PRO A 64 3.30 -4.70 3.41
C PRO A 64 4.08 -4.69 2.09
N VAL A 65 3.74 -5.59 1.17
CA VAL A 65 4.35 -5.70 -0.16
C VAL A 65 3.26 -5.59 -1.23
N PHE A 66 3.37 -4.60 -2.11
CA PHE A 66 2.49 -4.49 -3.27
C PHE A 66 3.11 -5.18 -4.48
N MET A 67 2.56 -6.35 -4.83
CA MET A 67 2.96 -7.17 -5.98
C MET A 67 2.16 -6.76 -7.22
N VAL A 68 2.79 -5.99 -8.11
CA VAL A 68 2.17 -5.32 -9.25
C VAL A 68 2.30 -6.15 -10.53
N ARG A 69 1.20 -6.35 -11.25
CA ARG A 69 1.14 -7.19 -12.46
C ARG A 69 1.39 -6.45 -13.77
N LYS A 70 0.87 -5.23 -13.89
CA LYS A 70 0.87 -4.49 -15.18
C LYS A 70 1.81 -3.30 -15.19
N SER A 71 1.47 -2.24 -14.45
CA SER A 71 2.22 -0.98 -14.51
C SER A 71 2.93 -0.73 -13.20
N LEU A 72 4.17 -1.22 -13.09
CA LEU A 72 5.03 -0.97 -11.94
C LEU A 72 5.35 0.51 -11.80
N ASP A 73 5.66 1.19 -12.90
CA ASP A 73 6.02 2.61 -12.91
C ASP A 73 4.90 3.46 -12.30
N ARG A 74 3.64 3.25 -12.73
CA ARG A 74 2.49 3.93 -12.14
C ARG A 74 2.30 3.60 -10.66
N ALA A 75 2.54 2.37 -10.25
CA ALA A 75 2.42 2.02 -8.83
C ALA A 75 3.46 2.76 -7.99
N LEU A 76 4.70 2.90 -8.48
CA LEU A 76 5.77 3.68 -7.83
C LEU A 76 5.48 5.19 -7.85
N GLU A 77 4.86 5.69 -8.92
CA GLU A 77 4.45 7.08 -9.03
C GLU A 77 3.26 7.42 -8.13
N GLU A 78 2.29 6.53 -7.95
CA GLU A 78 1.04 6.83 -7.25
C GLU A 78 1.04 6.43 -5.76
N SER A 79 1.85 5.44 -5.37
CA SER A 79 1.88 4.87 -4.01
C SER A 79 3.12 5.26 -3.24
N GLU A 80 2.95 5.52 -1.94
CA GLU A 80 4.04 5.78 -1.00
C GLU A 80 4.44 4.53 -0.17
N LEU A 81 3.97 3.33 -0.56
CA LEU A 81 4.41 2.07 0.03
C LEU A 81 5.90 1.82 -0.23
N GLU A 82 6.58 1.27 0.78
CA GLU A 82 8.02 1.03 0.75
C GLU A 82 8.41 -0.12 -0.20
N PHE A 83 7.61 -1.19 -0.25
CA PHE A 83 7.89 -2.37 -1.06
C PHE A 83 6.85 -2.53 -2.16
N ILE A 84 7.22 -2.09 -3.36
CA ILE A 84 6.43 -2.25 -4.59
C ILE A 84 7.28 -3.05 -5.58
N VAL A 85 6.82 -4.23 -5.96
CA VAL A 85 7.60 -5.20 -6.73
C VAL A 85 6.80 -5.73 -7.92
N PRO A 86 7.45 -6.06 -9.05
CA PRO A 86 6.76 -6.70 -10.16
C PRO A 86 6.40 -8.16 -9.82
N PHE A 87 5.25 -8.63 -10.30
CA PHE A 87 4.77 -10.00 -10.14
C PHE A 87 4.10 -10.48 -11.44
N ARG A 88 4.47 -11.67 -11.92
CA ARG A 88 3.93 -12.25 -13.17
C ARG A 88 3.00 -13.41 -12.85
#